data_AF-A0A6L5P1U7-F1
#
_entry.id   AF-A0A6L5P1U7-F1
#
_cell.length_a   1.000
_cell.length_b   1.000
_cell.length_c   1.000
_cell.angle_alpha   90.00
_cell.angle_beta   90.00
_cell.angle_gamma   90.00
#
_symmetry.space_group_name_H-M   'P 1'
#
loop_
_entity.id
_entity.type
_entity.pdbx_description
1 polymer ?
#
loop_
_entity_poly.entity_id
_entity_poly.type
_entity_poly.pdbx_seq_one_letter_code
_entity_poly.pdbx_strand_id
1 'polypeptide(L)'
;MKKLLKTLFLILGTVMISITLLIGNIHSSSTSYPNITTKFNVDKMSSYNEDNLFTSVTLKKFYVIGVTTDNVNQYRLVLTPKPNSNQYFYMTTSKHKKISVGQKITVKGQLNGRLTIPDDKYNRHLQSNVLNKNATMVLVKSYK
;
A
#
# COMPACT_ATOMS: atom_id res chain seq x y z
N MET A 1 -12.86 32.41 31.02
CA MET A 1 -12.47 33.00 29.72
C MET A 1 -11.37 32.16 29.07
N LYS A 2 -11.54 31.80 27.80
CA LYS A 2 -10.56 31.11 26.94
C LYS A 2 -9.31 31.98 26.70
N LYS A 3 -8.13 31.36 26.57
CA LYS A 3 -7.08 31.62 25.53
C LYS A 3 -5.86 30.73 25.84
N LEU A 4 -5.60 29.68 25.06
CA LEU A 4 -4.91 29.62 23.75
C LEU A 4 -3.38 29.42 23.87
N LEU A 5 -3.00 28.15 23.74
CA LEU A 5 -2.01 27.59 22.81
C LEU A 5 -0.76 28.43 22.49
N LYS A 6 0.41 27.93 22.87
CA LYS A 6 1.67 28.03 22.12
C LYS A 6 2.61 26.92 22.61
N THR A 7 2.50 25.73 22.03
CA THR A 7 3.56 24.72 22.15
C THR A 7 4.39 24.76 20.88
N LEU A 8 5.65 25.09 21.12
CA LEU A 8 6.77 25.29 20.21
C LEU A 8 7.07 24.00 19.42
N PHE A 9 6.98 24.06 18.08
CA PHE A 9 7.58 23.05 17.21
C PHE A 9 9.05 23.42 17.01
N LEU A 10 9.94 22.69 17.67
CA LEU A 10 11.36 22.64 17.29
C LEU A 10 11.62 21.33 16.56
N ILE A 11 11.97 21.47 15.29
CA ILE A 11 12.36 20.44 14.34
C ILE A 11 13.85 20.18 14.56
N LEU A 12 14.28 18.91 14.66
CA LEU A 12 15.53 18.34 14.12
C LEU A 12 15.85 17.01 14.84
N GLY A 13 15.77 15.89 14.11
CA GLY A 13 16.29 14.59 14.58
C GLY A 13 15.26 13.46 14.68
N THR A 14 15.04 12.77 13.56
CA THR A 14 14.68 11.34 13.48
C THR A 14 13.78 10.77 14.59
N VAL A 15 12.47 11.00 14.48
CA VAL A 15 11.49 9.96 14.84
C VAL A 15 10.40 10.03 13.79
N MET A 16 10.46 9.15 12.78
CA MET A 16 9.25 8.77 12.05
C MET A 16 8.40 8.03 13.08
N ILE A 17 7.64 8.79 13.87
CA ILE A 17 6.62 8.27 14.74
C ILE A 17 5.72 7.49 13.79
N SER A 18 5.70 6.17 13.95
CA SER A 18 4.69 5.31 13.37
C SER A 18 3.35 5.90 13.78
N ILE A 19 2.71 6.67 12.88
CA ILE A 19 1.30 7.03 13.00
C ILE A 19 0.52 5.76 12.68
N THR A 20 0.59 4.82 13.60
CA THR A 20 -0.41 3.79 13.84
C THR A 20 -1.17 4.32 15.05
N LEU A 21 -2.36 4.88 14.79
CA LEU A 21 -3.41 5.34 15.72
C LEU A 21 -3.91 6.75 15.36
N LEU A 22 -4.67 6.83 14.27
CA LEU A 22 -5.87 7.64 14.29
C LEU A 22 -7.03 6.74 13.87
N ILE A 23 -7.69 6.17 14.87
CA ILE A 23 -8.93 5.41 14.74
C ILE A 23 -10.02 6.43 14.42
N GLY A 24 -10.49 6.41 13.17
CA GLY A 24 -11.72 7.06 12.75
C GLY A 24 -12.46 6.09 11.85
N ASN A 25 -13.40 5.34 12.44
CA ASN A 25 -14.29 4.37 11.80
C ASN A 25 -13.60 3.20 11.08
N ILE A 26 -13.12 2.24 11.87
CA ILE A 26 -13.06 0.84 11.40
C ILE A 26 -14.50 0.41 11.12
N HIS A 27 -14.94 0.54 9.86
CA HIS A 27 -16.20 -0.03 9.41
C HIS A 27 -16.18 -1.53 9.73
N SER A 28 -17.22 -1.94 10.46
CA SER A 28 -17.54 -3.30 10.94
C SER A 28 -16.82 -4.45 10.23
N SER A 29 -16.19 -5.29 11.04
CA SER A 29 -15.40 -6.47 10.67
C SER A 29 -16.25 -7.53 9.95
N SER A 30 -16.35 -7.41 8.63
CA SER A 30 -16.44 -8.60 7.80
C SER A 30 -15.06 -9.27 7.83
N THR A 31 -14.98 -10.49 8.37
CA THR A 31 -13.79 -11.35 8.27
C THR A 31 -13.49 -11.80 6.84
N SER A 32 -14.38 -11.46 5.89
CA SER A 32 -14.26 -11.82 4.49
C SER A 32 -13.39 -10.81 3.73
N TYR A 33 -12.41 -11.35 3.02
CA TYR A 33 -11.61 -10.61 2.04
C TYR A 33 -12.11 -11.00 0.64
N PRO A 34 -13.18 -10.40 0.12
CA PRO A 34 -13.71 -10.74 -1.21
C PRO A 34 -12.65 -10.46 -2.27
N ASN A 35 -12.69 -11.20 -3.38
CA ASN A 35 -11.80 -10.90 -4.51
C ASN A 35 -12.05 -9.45 -4.96
N ILE A 36 -10.98 -8.66 -5.13
CA ILE A 36 -11.06 -7.25 -5.51
C ILE A 36 -11.95 -7.02 -6.74
N THR A 37 -11.96 -7.97 -7.68
CA THR A 37 -12.76 -7.90 -8.91
C THR A 37 -14.27 -7.99 -8.69
N THR A 38 -14.74 -8.36 -7.50
CA THR A 38 -16.18 -8.35 -7.18
C THR A 38 -16.68 -6.96 -6.79
N LYS A 39 -15.75 -6.04 -6.49
CA LYS A 39 -16.06 -4.65 -6.08
C LYS A 39 -15.54 -3.63 -7.08
N PHE A 40 -14.39 -3.90 -7.70
CA PHE A 40 -13.69 -2.96 -8.54
C PHE A 40 -13.36 -3.56 -9.90
N ASN A 41 -13.47 -2.75 -10.95
CA ASN A 41 -12.78 -3.01 -12.19
C ASN A 41 -11.30 -2.64 -12.00
N VAL A 42 -10.45 -3.65 -11.83
CA VAL A 42 -9.02 -3.48 -11.55
C VAL A 42 -8.22 -2.84 -12.68
N ASP A 43 -8.77 -2.78 -13.90
CA ASP A 43 -8.17 -2.05 -15.04
C ASP A 43 -8.53 -0.56 -15.03
N LYS A 44 -9.47 -0.16 -14.19
CA LYS A 44 -9.96 1.23 -14.06
C LYS A 44 -9.88 1.70 -12.61
N MET A 45 -8.88 1.25 -11.84
CA MET A 45 -8.78 1.65 -10.43
C MET A 45 -8.78 3.17 -10.29
N SER A 46 -8.14 3.92 -11.20
CA SER A 46 -8.14 5.39 -11.20
C SER A 46 -9.50 6.08 -11.31
N SER A 47 -10.58 5.39 -11.72
CA SER A 47 -11.92 6.00 -11.85
C SER A 47 -12.72 6.01 -10.53
N TYR A 48 -12.23 5.35 -9.48
CA TYR A 48 -12.91 5.30 -8.19
C TYR A 48 -12.45 6.45 -7.27
N ASN A 49 -13.41 7.07 -6.58
CA ASN A 49 -13.14 8.06 -5.53
C ASN A 49 -12.41 7.41 -4.35
N GLU A 50 -11.66 8.21 -3.59
CA GLU A 50 -10.84 7.75 -2.45
C GLU A 50 -11.66 7.00 -1.40
N ASP A 51 -12.88 7.43 -1.08
CA ASP A 51 -13.75 6.78 -0.10
C ASP A 51 -14.03 5.30 -0.42
N ASN A 52 -14.04 4.94 -1.71
CA ASN A 52 -14.22 3.54 -2.11
C ASN A 52 -12.99 2.69 -1.77
N LEU A 53 -11.81 3.31 -1.65
CA LEU A 53 -10.53 2.64 -1.48
C LEU A 53 -10.17 2.40 -0.01
N PHE A 54 -11.15 2.37 0.89
CA PHE A 54 -10.99 1.99 2.29
C PHE A 54 -11.79 0.72 2.60
N THR A 55 -11.40 -0.41 2.00
CA THR A 55 -12.15 -1.67 2.11
C THR A 55 -11.28 -2.92 2.04
N SER A 56 -11.71 -3.98 2.73
CA SER A 56 -11.04 -5.29 2.72
C SER A 56 -11.23 -6.01 1.39
N VAL A 57 -10.14 -6.54 0.85
CA VAL A 57 -10.08 -7.24 -0.46
C VAL A 57 -9.00 -8.34 -0.49
N THR A 58 -9.18 -9.28 -1.42
CA THR A 58 -8.14 -10.19 -1.90
C THR A 58 -7.69 -9.78 -3.29
N LEU A 59 -6.42 -9.45 -3.47
CA LEU A 59 -5.76 -9.26 -4.77
C LEU A 59 -5.31 -10.64 -5.26
N LYS A 60 -6.13 -11.31 -6.06
CA LYS A 60 -5.90 -12.71 -6.47
C LYS A 60 -4.99 -12.79 -7.70
N LYS A 61 -3.82 -13.44 -7.55
CA LYS A 61 -2.83 -13.70 -8.63
C LYS A 61 -2.30 -12.44 -9.33
N PHE A 62 -2.02 -11.39 -8.57
CA PHE A 62 -1.41 -10.16 -9.09
C PHE A 62 0.08 -10.36 -9.38
N TYR A 63 0.57 -9.73 -10.44
CA TYR A 63 1.95 -9.79 -10.88
C TYR A 63 2.81 -8.85 -10.05
N VAL A 64 3.92 -9.36 -9.51
CA VAL A 64 4.97 -8.55 -8.88
C VAL A 64 5.79 -7.91 -9.99
N ILE A 65 5.77 -6.58 -10.06
CA ILE A 65 6.58 -5.82 -11.03
C ILE A 65 7.73 -5.06 -10.36
N GLY A 66 7.68 -4.90 -9.03
CA GLY A 66 8.77 -4.32 -8.26
C GLY A 66 8.84 -4.96 -6.89
N VAL A 67 10.05 -5.26 -6.43
CA VAL A 67 10.33 -5.71 -5.07
C VAL A 67 11.64 -5.10 -4.61
N THR A 68 11.63 -4.50 -3.44
CA THR A 68 12.83 -4.13 -2.68
C THR A 68 12.65 -4.60 -1.25
N THR A 69 13.75 -4.79 -0.52
CA THR A 69 13.75 -5.07 0.90
C THR A 69 14.49 -3.95 1.60
N ASP A 70 13.95 -3.43 2.69
CA ASP A 70 14.67 -2.50 3.54
C ASP A 70 15.59 -3.21 4.56
N ASN A 71 16.32 -2.42 5.34
CA ASN A 71 17.29 -2.92 6.32
C ASN A 71 16.65 -3.66 7.50
N VAL A 72 15.33 -3.61 7.65
CA VAL A 72 14.57 -4.31 8.71
C VAL A 72 13.76 -5.49 8.15
N ASN A 73 14.15 -6.01 6.99
CA ASN A 73 13.51 -7.14 6.32
C ASN A 73 12.01 -6.92 6.01
N GLN A 74 11.60 -5.68 5.75
CA GLN A 74 10.30 -5.41 5.15
C GLN A 74 10.44 -5.32 3.64
N TYR A 75 9.58 -6.08 2.94
CA TYR A 75 9.38 -5.87 1.52
C TYR A 75 8.60 -4.59 1.27
N ARG A 76 8.97 -3.92 0.19
CA ARG A 76 8.12 -2.98 -0.53
C ARG A 76 7.85 -3.57 -1.90
N LEU A 77 6.58 -3.78 -2.20
CA LEU A 77 6.12 -4.47 -3.40
C LEU A 77 5.29 -3.53 -4.25
N VAL A 78 5.51 -3.60 -5.56
CA VAL A 78 4.64 -3.00 -6.57
C VAL A 78 4.02 -4.12 -7.38
N LEU A 79 2.69 -4.17 -7.39
CA LEU A 79 1.91 -5.18 -8.09
C LEU A 79 1.05 -4.58 -9.20
N THR A 80 0.71 -5.42 -10.18
CA THR A 80 -0.27 -5.12 -11.22
C THR A 80 -1.27 -6.28 -11.40
N PRO A 81 -2.52 -6.01 -11.81
CA PRO A 81 -3.51 -7.06 -12.06
C PRO A 81 -3.16 -7.95 -13.27
N LYS A 82 -2.43 -7.40 -14.24
CA LYS A 82 -2.00 -8.07 -15.47
C LYS A 82 -0.69 -7.47 -15.99
N PRO A 83 0.06 -8.18 -16.86
CA PRO A 83 1.23 -7.60 -17.52
C PRO A 83 0.84 -6.33 -18.26
N ASN A 84 1.72 -5.33 -18.26
CA ASN A 84 1.50 -4.04 -18.94
C ASN A 84 0.28 -3.23 -18.44
N SER A 85 -0.24 -3.51 -17.25
CA SER A 85 -1.27 -2.67 -16.64
C SER A 85 -0.71 -1.29 -16.27
N ASN A 86 -1.54 -0.25 -16.39
CA ASN A 86 -1.28 1.08 -15.86
C ASN A 86 -1.88 1.28 -14.45
N GLN A 87 -2.41 0.22 -13.82
CA GLN A 87 -2.98 0.25 -12.48
C GLN A 87 -2.02 -0.44 -11.50
N TYR A 88 -1.43 0.36 -10.61
CA TYR A 88 -0.40 -0.10 -9.68
C TYR A 88 -0.97 -0.26 -8.28
N PHE A 89 -0.46 -1.26 -7.56
CA PHE A 89 -0.75 -1.49 -6.15
C PHE A 89 0.56 -1.48 -5.38
N TYR A 90 0.62 -0.67 -4.32
CA TYR A 90 1.82 -0.51 -3.51
C TYR A 90 1.58 -1.02 -2.09
N MET A 91 2.53 -1.78 -1.55
CA MET A 91 2.40 -2.35 -0.21
C MET A 91 3.74 -2.57 0.46
N THR A 92 3.71 -2.53 1.80
CA THR A 92 4.83 -2.92 2.66
C THR A 92 4.43 -4.14 3.47
N THR A 93 5.30 -5.15 3.60
CA THR A 93 5.01 -6.36 4.36
C THR A 93 6.28 -7.07 4.83
N SER A 94 6.23 -7.81 5.94
CA SER A 94 7.38 -8.57 6.44
C SER A 94 7.82 -9.66 5.45
N LYS A 95 9.13 -9.77 5.24
CA LYS A 95 9.75 -10.81 4.42
C LYS A 95 9.80 -12.14 5.18
N HIS A 96 8.78 -12.97 4.98
CA HIS A 96 8.74 -14.35 5.49
C HIS A 96 8.86 -15.41 4.39
N LYS A 97 8.78 -15.01 3.11
CA LYS A 97 8.99 -15.87 1.94
C LYS A 97 9.73 -15.08 0.85
N LYS A 98 10.54 -15.74 0.01
CA LYS A 98 11.18 -15.08 -1.14
C LYS A 98 10.10 -14.70 -2.18
N ILE A 99 10.10 -13.44 -2.61
CA ILE A 99 9.27 -12.92 -3.71
C ILE A 99 10.20 -12.39 -4.79
N SER A 100 9.92 -12.72 -6.05
CA SER A 100 10.69 -12.23 -7.20
C SER A 100 9.80 -11.47 -8.18
N VAL A 101 10.38 -10.53 -8.94
CA VAL A 101 9.70 -9.88 -10.07
C VAL A 101 9.21 -10.94 -11.07
N GLY A 102 8.03 -10.74 -11.64
CA GLY A 102 7.37 -11.66 -12.57
C GLY A 102 6.52 -12.73 -11.87
N GLN A 103 6.72 -12.97 -10.58
CA GLN A 103 5.89 -13.90 -9.80
C GLN A 103 4.45 -13.38 -9.67
N LYS A 104 3.47 -14.29 -9.68
CA LYS A 104 2.11 -13.97 -9.24
C LYS A 104 1.95 -14.29 -7.76
N ILE A 105 1.40 -13.35 -7.00
CA ILE A 105 1.08 -13.54 -5.58
C ILE A 105 -0.40 -13.29 -5.32
N THR A 106 -0.91 -13.85 -4.23
CA THR A 106 -2.23 -13.49 -3.71
C THR A 106 -2.08 -12.76 -2.40
N VAL A 107 -2.65 -11.55 -2.30
CA VAL A 107 -2.57 -10.71 -1.09
C VAL A 107 -3.96 -10.52 -0.51
N LYS A 108 -4.10 -10.76 0.80
CA LYS A 108 -5.27 -10.36 1.58
C LYS A 108 -4.91 -9.10 2.35
N GLY A 109 -5.75 -8.08 2.28
CA GLY A 109 -5.49 -6.81 2.93
C GLY A 109 -6.64 -5.83 2.83
N GLN A 110 -6.36 -4.59 3.23
CA GLN A 110 -7.28 -3.48 3.13
C GLN A 110 -6.72 -2.48 2.11
N LEU A 111 -7.52 -2.04 1.14
CA LEU A 111 -7.17 -0.85 0.37
C LEU A 111 -7.11 0.34 1.33
N ASN A 112 -6.16 1.25 1.11
CA ASN A 112 -5.95 2.38 2.01
C ASN A 112 -5.65 3.66 1.23
N GLY A 113 -6.57 4.01 0.32
CA GLY A 113 -6.44 5.17 -0.55
C GLY A 113 -5.31 5.05 -1.58
N ARG A 114 -4.86 6.19 -2.10
CA ARG A 114 -3.76 6.28 -3.06
C ARG A 114 -2.53 6.99 -2.52
N LEU A 115 -1.42 6.69 -3.18
CA LEU A 115 -0.17 7.43 -3.05
C LEU A 115 0.54 7.49 -4.40
N THR A 116 1.52 8.40 -4.51
CA THR A 116 2.55 8.34 -5.53
C THR A 116 3.73 7.55 -4.97
N ILE A 117 4.17 6.50 -5.66
CA ILE A 117 5.29 5.66 -5.21
C ILE A 117 6.54 6.54 -5.10
N PRO A 118 7.09 6.78 -3.90
CA PRO A 118 8.15 7.76 -3.75
C PRO A 118 9.48 7.24 -4.31
N ASP A 119 10.20 8.09 -5.02
CA ASP A 119 11.61 7.88 -5.34
C ASP A 119 12.45 8.29 -4.12
N ASP A 120 12.56 7.37 -3.16
CA ASP A 120 13.24 7.60 -1.88
C ASP A 120 14.26 6.51 -1.56
N LYS A 121 15.02 6.71 -0.48
CA LYS A 121 16.05 5.77 -0.01
C LYS A 121 15.54 4.37 0.28
N TYR A 122 14.25 4.20 0.57
CA TYR A 122 13.65 2.90 0.84
C TYR A 122 13.22 2.19 -0.45
N ASN A 123 12.95 2.95 -1.51
CA ASN A 123 12.54 2.48 -2.83
C ASN A 123 13.67 2.47 -3.87
N ARG A 124 14.90 2.88 -3.51
CA ARG A 124 16.07 2.98 -4.41
C ARG A 124 16.44 1.73 -5.22
N HIS A 125 15.97 0.55 -4.82
CA HIS A 125 16.19 -0.72 -5.54
C HIS A 125 14.97 -1.20 -6.34
N LEU A 126 13.87 -0.44 -6.31
CA LEU A 126 12.80 -0.62 -7.28
C LEU A 126 13.26 -0.15 -8.66
N GLN A 127 12.67 -0.73 -9.69
CA GLN A 127 12.91 -0.32 -11.06
C GLN A 127 12.40 1.11 -11.26
N SER A 128 13.15 1.96 -11.97
CA SER A 128 12.79 3.38 -12.15
C SER A 128 11.43 3.58 -12.82
N ASN A 129 10.99 2.63 -13.66
CA ASN A 129 9.70 2.66 -14.34
C ASN A 129 8.48 2.50 -13.41
N VAL A 130 8.67 2.07 -12.15
CA VAL A 130 7.59 1.99 -11.14
C VAL A 130 7.58 3.15 -10.17
N LEU A 131 8.66 3.94 -10.10
CA LEU A 131 8.74 5.12 -9.24
C LEU A 131 7.90 6.26 -9.81
N ASN A 132 7.42 7.14 -8.93
CA ASN A 132 6.56 8.28 -9.25
C ASN A 132 5.23 7.92 -9.94
N LYS A 133 4.85 6.63 -9.93
CA LYS A 133 3.55 6.18 -10.40
C LYS A 133 2.50 6.30 -9.29
N ASN A 134 1.28 6.68 -9.67
CA ASN A 134 0.13 6.63 -8.78
C ASN A 134 -0.26 5.17 -8.55
N ALA A 135 -0.42 4.79 -7.28
CA ALA A 135 -0.75 3.44 -6.87
C ALA A 135 -1.84 3.43 -5.80
N THR A 136 -2.65 2.38 -5.80
CA THR A 136 -3.53 2.08 -4.67
C THR A 136 -2.71 1.42 -3.55
N MET A 137 -2.77 1.99 -2.36
CA MET A 137 -2.08 1.45 -1.19
C MET A 137 -2.84 0.23 -0.65
N VAL A 138 -2.10 -0.81 -0.24
CA VAL A 138 -2.69 -1.99 0.40
C VAL A 138 -2.00 -2.25 1.73
N LEU A 139 -2.78 -2.21 2.82
CA LEU A 139 -2.38 -2.69 4.13
C LEU A 139 -2.48 -4.21 4.16
N VAL A 140 -1.33 -4.88 4.28
CA VAL A 140 -1.24 -6.34 4.10
C VAL A 140 -1.61 -7.08 5.39
N LYS A 141 -2.58 -7.99 5.30
CA LYS A 141 -2.86 -8.98 6.36
C LYS A 141 -2.08 -10.27 6.14
N SER A 142 -2.02 -10.77 4.90
CA SER A 142 -1.23 -11.95 4.52
C SER A 142 -0.99 -12.01 3.01
N TYR A 143 0.02 -12.78 2.59
CA TYR A 143 0.28 -13.08 1.18
C TYR A 143 0.70 -14.54 0.98
N LYS A 144 0.57 -15.07 -0.23
CA LYS A 144 1.09 -16.40 -0.62
C LYS A 144 1.56 -16.47 -2.06
#